data_AF-A0A7C2TL04-F1
#
_entry.id   AF-A0A7C2TL04-F1
#
_cell.length_a   1.000
_cell.length_b   1.000
_cell.length_c   1.000
_cell.angle_alpha   90.00
_cell.angle_beta   90.00
_cell.angle_gamma   90.00
#
_symmetry.space_group_name_H-M   'P 1'
#
loop_
_entity.id
_entity.type
_entity.pdbx_description
1 polymer ?
#
loop_
_entity_poly.entity_id
_entity_poly.type
_entity_poly.pdbx_seq_one_letter_code
_entity_poly.pdbx_strand_id
1 'polypeptide(L)'
;LKNLPKALRRPLVPIPQTAAELTRALLRRRGQSGTGRVPEALCSALGREIYELYGLRITGTAWPQEQLPPHLRCRFRLVDEKGRELAAHRELAVLVRREPGAAAPLPPADLEAIRRRYEREIPNPAALPELPSRLPLTGADGTLQAYLFPGLAEEDGRIRLRLFSEETPCRKATVSALLSLYRQEFSRQFKMVRKDCRLPRDQWLLYQGLGGVDELEDRFFSFILGEIFALRQGGLPTAGDFAAMVAQVRERGFYTESRRLFEQLIELLRHRREVLDCLARLPTELAEQLRRRLEELMPVDFLAGYRAADLPRLQRYLKALRIRAERAYAMPAKDLAKAALLAPFSRRLSSYPEGGEYSATKRELLKEYRLMLEEYAISLFAQELGTLFPVSPKRLEEKWREIEQA
;
A
#
# COMPACT_ATOMS: atom_id res chain seq x y z
N LEU A 1 34.76 13.42 -6.67
CA LEU A 1 36.14 13.05 -7.08
C LEU A 1 37.17 13.44 -6.03
N LYS A 2 37.33 14.73 -5.67
CA LYS A 2 38.32 15.17 -4.65
C LYS A 2 38.14 14.50 -3.28
N ASN A 3 36.90 14.23 -2.87
CA ASN A 3 36.59 13.63 -1.58
C ASN A 3 36.65 12.09 -1.58
N LEU A 4 36.93 11.43 -2.72
CA LEU A 4 37.04 9.97 -2.72
C LEU A 4 38.22 9.50 -1.83
N PRO A 5 38.13 8.30 -1.23
CA PRO A 5 39.24 7.69 -0.50
C PRO A 5 40.53 7.70 -1.33
N LYS A 6 41.68 7.93 -0.68
CA LYS A 6 42.98 8.13 -1.35
C LYS A 6 43.31 7.03 -2.37
N ALA A 7 42.99 5.77 -2.04
CA ALA A 7 43.20 4.62 -2.92
C ALA A 7 42.39 4.70 -4.22
N LEU A 8 41.13 5.18 -4.16
CA LEU A 8 40.23 5.33 -5.31
C LEU A 8 40.47 6.65 -6.06
N ARG A 9 41.03 7.67 -5.39
CA ARG A 9 41.30 8.97 -5.99
C ARG A 9 42.60 8.99 -6.80
N ARG A 10 43.64 8.24 -6.38
CA ARG A 10 44.97 8.22 -7.02
C ARG A 10 44.93 7.92 -8.52
N PRO A 11 44.13 6.95 -9.02
CA PRO A 11 44.03 6.66 -10.45
C PRO A 11 43.29 7.74 -11.26
N LEU A 12 42.60 8.66 -10.59
CA LEU A 12 41.75 9.71 -11.20
C LEU A 12 42.45 11.09 -11.20
N VAL A 13 43.76 11.13 -10.93
CA VAL A 13 44.57 12.35 -10.97
C VAL A 13 45.19 12.45 -12.37
N PRO A 14 45.09 13.59 -13.09
CA PRO A 14 44.62 14.91 -12.62
C PRO A 14 43.10 15.08 -12.51
N ILE A 15 42.61 15.38 -11.31
CA ILE A 15 41.16 15.45 -11.01
C ILE A 15 40.38 16.44 -11.90
N PRO A 16 40.89 17.66 -12.22
CA PRO A 16 40.18 18.58 -13.09
C PRO A 16 39.95 18.02 -14.50
N GLN A 17 40.94 17.31 -15.04
CA GLN A 17 40.86 16.71 -16.37
C GLN A 17 39.86 15.54 -16.37
N THR A 18 40.00 14.62 -15.41
CA THR A 18 39.05 13.51 -15.24
C THR A 18 37.61 13.99 -15.02
N ALA A 19 37.41 15.08 -14.27
CA ALA A 19 36.08 15.68 -14.10
C ALA A 19 35.49 16.18 -15.43
N ALA A 20 36.30 16.82 -16.28
CA ALA A 20 35.86 17.30 -17.60
C ALA A 20 35.50 16.13 -18.54
N GLU A 21 36.31 15.06 -18.53
CA GLU A 21 36.06 13.85 -19.32
C GLU A 21 34.76 13.15 -18.91
N LEU A 22 34.56 12.94 -17.60
CA LEU A 22 33.34 12.35 -17.04
C LEU A 22 32.11 13.21 -17.35
N THR A 23 32.22 14.54 -17.27
CA THR A 23 31.12 15.45 -17.59
C THR A 23 30.70 15.31 -19.05
N ARG A 24 31.66 15.25 -19.99
CA ARG A 24 31.38 15.03 -21.42
C ARG A 24 30.74 13.65 -21.65
N ALA A 25 31.19 12.61 -20.97
CA ALA A 25 30.63 11.27 -21.08
C ALA A 25 29.16 11.21 -20.61
N LEU A 26 28.87 11.80 -19.44
CA LEU A 26 27.51 11.91 -18.90
C LEU A 26 26.57 12.69 -19.83
N LEU A 27 27.03 13.83 -20.38
CA LEU A 27 26.22 14.65 -21.28
C LEU A 27 25.94 13.98 -22.62
N ARG A 28 26.90 13.22 -23.18
CA ARG A 28 26.69 12.45 -24.42
C ARG A 28 25.57 11.42 -24.27
N ARG A 29 25.51 10.71 -23.15
CA ARG A 29 24.47 9.70 -22.88
C ARG A 29 23.11 10.32 -22.55
N ARG A 30 23.07 11.52 -21.98
CA ARG A 30 21.81 12.25 -21.72
C ARG A 30 21.08 12.60 -23.02
N GLY A 31 21.81 12.94 -24.09
CA GLY A 31 21.24 13.22 -25.41
C GLY A 31 20.69 12.01 -26.16
N GLN A 32 20.98 10.78 -25.71
CA GLN A 32 20.53 9.52 -26.33
C GLN A 32 19.34 8.90 -25.58
N SER A 33 18.96 9.45 -24.42
CA SER A 33 17.87 8.93 -23.61
C SER A 33 16.56 9.62 -23.99
N GLY A 34 15.96 9.18 -25.09
CA GLY A 34 14.54 9.40 -25.34
C GLY A 34 13.70 8.83 -24.20
N THR A 35 12.66 9.58 -23.81
CA THR A 35 11.54 9.24 -22.92
C THR A 35 11.43 7.76 -22.52
N GLY A 36 11.81 7.39 -21.29
CA GLY A 36 11.48 6.06 -20.74
C GLY A 36 12.40 5.43 -19.70
N ARG A 37 13.58 5.98 -19.39
CA ARG A 37 14.45 5.42 -18.34
C ARG A 37 14.16 6.02 -16.96
N VAL A 38 14.12 5.16 -15.95
CA VAL A 38 14.12 5.52 -14.52
C VAL A 38 15.30 6.46 -14.25
N PRO A 39 15.11 7.59 -13.52
CA PRO A 39 16.22 8.48 -13.21
C PRO A 39 17.27 7.75 -12.38
N GLU A 40 18.49 7.63 -12.91
CA GLU A 40 19.63 7.07 -12.19
C GLU A 40 20.25 8.13 -11.27
N ALA A 41 20.65 7.74 -10.05
CA ALA A 41 21.36 8.63 -9.14
C ALA A 41 22.73 9.05 -9.70
N LEU A 42 23.11 10.32 -9.52
CA LEU A 42 24.36 10.89 -10.05
C LEU A 42 25.61 10.10 -9.65
N CYS A 43 25.68 9.60 -8.40
CA CYS A 43 26.81 8.80 -7.94
C CYS A 43 26.92 7.45 -8.67
N SER A 44 25.79 6.83 -9.01
CA SER A 44 25.76 5.58 -9.79
C SER A 44 26.18 5.83 -11.24
N ALA A 45 25.66 6.90 -11.85
CA ALA A 45 26.05 7.31 -13.19
C ALA A 45 27.55 7.61 -13.27
N LEU A 46 28.10 8.36 -12.31
CA LEU A 46 29.53 8.61 -12.20
C LEU A 46 30.35 7.33 -12.00
N GLY A 47 29.88 6.41 -11.14
CA GLY A 47 30.53 5.11 -10.92
C GLY A 47 30.61 4.28 -12.20
N ARG A 48 29.56 4.28 -13.03
CA ARG A 48 29.55 3.63 -14.35
C ARG A 48 30.57 4.27 -15.28
N GLU A 49 30.54 5.58 -15.49
CA GLU A 49 31.45 6.23 -16.43
C GLU A 49 32.93 6.08 -15.99
N ILE A 50 33.19 6.09 -14.68
CA ILE A 50 34.54 5.83 -14.13
C ILE A 50 34.98 4.38 -14.43
N TYR A 51 34.07 3.41 -14.32
CA TYR A 51 34.38 2.04 -14.68
C TYR A 51 34.64 1.88 -16.18
N GLU A 52 33.85 2.52 -17.04
CA GLU A 52 34.01 2.44 -18.49
C GLU A 52 35.31 3.10 -18.98
N LEU A 53 35.67 4.27 -18.42
CA LEU A 53 36.84 5.02 -18.86
C LEU A 53 38.15 4.59 -18.18
N TYR A 54 38.08 4.14 -16.92
CA TYR A 54 39.26 3.88 -16.09
C TYR A 54 39.30 2.47 -15.48
N GLY A 55 38.31 1.60 -15.74
CA GLY A 55 38.24 0.24 -15.20
C GLY A 55 38.02 0.15 -13.69
N LEU A 56 37.80 1.29 -13.02
CA LEU A 56 37.74 1.37 -11.56
C LEU A 56 36.29 1.27 -11.07
N ARG A 57 36.01 0.29 -10.22
CA ARG A 57 34.69 0.16 -9.58
C ARG A 57 34.60 1.03 -8.34
N ILE A 58 33.61 1.92 -8.31
CA ILE A 58 33.28 2.75 -7.15
C ILE A 58 31.82 2.47 -6.76
N THR A 59 31.62 1.94 -5.55
CA THR A 59 30.30 1.64 -4.99
C THR A 59 29.66 2.91 -4.38
N GLY A 60 28.33 2.89 -4.18
CA GLY A 60 27.59 4.02 -3.61
C GLY A 60 28.14 4.52 -2.26
N THR A 61 28.61 3.59 -1.42
CA THR A 61 29.17 3.89 -0.08
C THR A 61 30.55 4.55 -0.11
N ALA A 62 31.27 4.49 -1.24
CA ALA A 62 32.58 5.12 -1.38
C ALA A 62 32.49 6.63 -1.67
N TRP A 63 31.28 7.17 -1.88
CA TRP A 63 31.03 8.59 -2.08
C TRP A 63 30.68 9.28 -0.76
N PRO A 64 31.59 10.08 -0.16
CA PRO A 64 31.26 10.84 1.05
C PRO A 64 30.45 12.10 0.68
N GLN A 65 29.16 11.91 0.43
CA GLN A 65 28.23 12.99 0.07
C GLN A 65 28.16 14.07 1.17
N GLU A 66 28.29 13.66 2.44
CA GLU A 66 28.29 14.53 3.61
C GLU A 66 29.49 15.50 3.66
N GLN A 67 30.56 15.22 2.91
CA GLN A 67 31.73 16.09 2.82
C GLN A 67 31.64 17.09 1.65
N LEU A 68 30.57 17.06 0.86
CA LEU A 68 30.37 18.05 -0.21
C LEU A 68 30.10 19.43 0.39
N PRO A 69 30.82 20.48 -0.05
CA PRO A 69 30.51 21.86 0.33
C PRO A 69 29.04 22.21 0.08
N PRO A 70 28.39 23.00 0.95
CA PRO A 70 26.97 23.32 0.82
C PRO A 70 26.56 23.91 -0.53
N HIS A 71 27.43 24.67 -1.19
CA HIS A 71 27.15 25.28 -2.50
C HIS A 71 27.16 24.27 -3.68
N LEU A 72 27.64 23.05 -3.47
CA LEU A 72 27.61 21.96 -4.47
C LEU A 72 26.48 20.95 -4.21
N ARG A 73 25.68 21.15 -3.16
CA ARG A 73 24.50 20.33 -2.88
C ARG A 73 23.27 20.93 -3.54
N CYS A 74 22.33 20.08 -3.96
CA CYS A 74 21.04 20.53 -4.46
C CYS A 74 20.35 21.44 -3.43
N ARG A 75 19.86 22.59 -3.89
CA ARG A 75 18.97 23.46 -3.14
C ARG A 75 17.56 23.22 -3.64
N PHE A 76 16.72 22.70 -2.77
CA PHE A 76 15.30 22.54 -3.03
C PHE A 76 14.62 23.87 -2.77
N ARG A 77 13.70 24.22 -3.67
CA ARG A 77 12.91 25.43 -3.59
C ARG A 77 11.44 25.04 -3.65
N LEU A 78 10.69 25.40 -2.61
CA LEU A 78 9.24 25.31 -2.61
C LEU A 78 8.70 26.57 -3.28
N VAL A 79 7.89 26.38 -4.32
CA VAL A 79 7.28 27.48 -5.09
C VAL A 79 5.76 27.39 -5.06
N ASP A 80 5.09 28.54 -5.13
CA ASP A 80 3.64 28.61 -5.33
C ASP A 80 3.25 28.37 -6.81
N GLU A 81 1.95 28.37 -7.10
CA GLU A 81 1.40 28.22 -8.46
C GLU A 81 1.80 29.37 -9.40
N LYS A 82 2.28 30.50 -8.85
CA LYS A 82 2.76 31.67 -9.59
C LYS A 82 4.29 31.71 -9.70
N GLY A 83 4.98 30.65 -9.26
CA GLY A 83 6.44 30.51 -9.33
C GLY A 83 7.24 31.29 -8.27
N ARG A 84 6.59 31.86 -7.25
CA ARG A 84 7.26 32.59 -6.17
C ARG A 84 7.85 31.63 -5.13
N GLU A 85 9.05 31.93 -4.65
CA GLU A 85 9.77 31.13 -3.64
C GLU A 85 9.13 31.29 -2.26
N LEU A 86 8.53 30.21 -1.73
CA LEU A 86 7.96 30.15 -0.38
C LEU A 86 9.00 29.76 0.67
N ALA A 87 9.89 28.82 0.30
CA ALA A 87 10.98 28.37 1.15
C ALA A 87 12.08 27.72 0.32
N ALA A 88 13.30 27.71 0.86
CA ALA A 88 14.41 26.99 0.28
C ALA A 88 15.24 26.29 1.34
N HIS A 89 15.61 25.04 1.08
CA HIS A 89 16.50 24.28 1.93
C HIS A 89 17.33 23.28 1.12
N ARG A 90 18.45 22.81 1.67
CA ARG A 90 19.32 21.83 1.00
C ARG A 90 18.97 20.38 1.33
N GLU A 91 18.14 20.18 2.34
CA GLU A 91 17.56 18.90 2.70
C GLU A 91 16.06 18.94 2.43
N LEU A 92 15.61 18.11 1.48
CA LEU A 92 14.19 17.97 1.18
C LEU A 92 13.41 17.54 2.41
N ALA A 93 13.99 16.67 3.24
CA ALA A 93 13.41 16.24 4.51
C ALA A 93 13.13 17.40 5.47
N VAL A 94 13.82 18.53 5.40
CA VAL A 94 13.53 19.71 6.25
C VAL A 94 12.38 20.54 5.67
N LEU A 95 12.26 20.59 4.34
CA LEU A 95 11.06 21.15 3.69
C LEU A 95 9.83 20.26 3.92
N VAL A 96 10.04 18.94 4.02
CA VAL A 96 8.99 17.94 4.28
C VAL A 96 8.66 17.84 5.77
N ARG A 97 9.64 17.86 6.68
CA ARG A 97 9.47 17.83 8.15
C ARG A 97 8.78 19.08 8.72
N ARG A 98 8.63 20.14 7.91
CA ARG A 98 7.73 21.25 8.26
C ARG A 98 6.25 20.86 8.19
N GLU A 99 5.90 19.61 7.88
CA GLU A 99 4.65 18.96 8.27
C GLU A 99 4.85 17.49 8.67
N PRO A 100 4.11 16.94 9.66
CA PRO A 100 3.81 17.47 10.99
C PRO A 100 4.39 16.55 12.08
N GLY A 101 4.95 17.13 13.13
CA GLY A 101 5.47 16.34 14.28
C GLY A 101 5.73 17.15 15.55
N ALA A 102 5.78 18.47 15.45
CA ALA A 102 5.65 19.40 16.57
C ALA A 102 5.24 20.76 15.99
N ALA A 103 4.01 20.84 15.46
CA ALA A 103 3.44 22.14 15.13
C ALA A 103 3.18 22.86 16.46
N ALA A 104 3.59 24.12 16.56
CA ALA A 104 2.94 25.01 17.51
C ALA A 104 1.41 24.88 17.32
N PRO A 105 0.60 24.95 18.39
CA PRO A 105 -0.85 24.86 18.26
C PRO A 105 -1.33 25.78 17.13
N LEU A 106 -2.08 25.23 16.18
CA LEU A 106 -2.62 26.01 15.07
C LEU A 106 -3.41 27.20 15.67
N PRO A 107 -3.17 28.45 15.23
CA PRO A 107 -3.90 29.60 15.73
C PRO A 107 -5.40 29.37 15.58
N PRO A 108 -6.18 29.37 16.68
CA PRO A 108 -7.60 29.02 16.62
C PRO A 108 -8.40 29.93 15.68
N ALA A 109 -8.01 31.21 15.57
CA ALA A 109 -8.69 32.20 14.75
C ALA A 109 -8.57 31.91 13.24
N ASP A 110 -7.38 31.58 12.74
CA ASP A 110 -7.14 31.28 11.32
C ASP A 110 -7.86 29.98 10.92
N LEU A 111 -7.82 28.98 11.80
CA LEU A 111 -8.51 27.71 11.62
C LEU A 111 -10.04 27.89 11.61
N GLU A 112 -10.58 28.71 12.51
CA GLU A 112 -12.01 29.01 12.58
C GLU A 112 -12.48 29.76 11.32
N ALA A 113 -11.69 30.71 10.82
CA ALA A 113 -12.00 31.46 9.60
C ALA A 113 -12.09 30.56 8.36
N ILE A 114 -11.13 29.65 8.16
CA ILE A 114 -11.18 28.71 7.03
C ILE A 114 -12.31 27.69 7.20
N ARG A 115 -12.58 27.21 8.43
CA ARG A 115 -13.71 26.31 8.70
C ARG A 115 -15.05 26.96 8.35
N ARG A 116 -15.30 28.19 8.78
CA ARG A 116 -16.54 28.93 8.44
C ARG A 116 -16.75 29.11 6.94
N ARG A 117 -15.67 29.15 6.15
CA ARG A 117 -15.73 29.30 4.70
C ARG A 117 -16.12 28.01 3.98
N TYR A 118 -15.65 26.87 4.45
CA TYR A 118 -15.77 25.60 3.73
C TYR A 118 -16.71 24.60 4.42
N GLU A 119 -16.70 24.51 5.74
CA GLU A 119 -17.49 23.53 6.47
C GLU A 119 -18.98 23.86 6.36
N ARG A 120 -19.74 22.91 5.86
CA ARG A 120 -21.17 23.05 5.59
C ARG A 120 -21.85 21.70 5.51
N GLU A 121 -23.15 21.70 5.69
CA GLU A 121 -23.96 20.51 5.45
C GLU A 121 -24.00 20.18 3.95
N ILE A 122 -23.95 18.89 3.63
CA ILE A 122 -24.14 18.33 2.28
C ILE A 122 -25.51 17.64 2.29
N PRO A 123 -26.60 18.35 1.97
CA PRO A 123 -27.96 17.82 2.09
C PRO A 123 -28.28 16.73 1.06
N ASN A 124 -27.57 16.72 -0.07
CA ASN A 124 -27.69 15.70 -1.11
C ASN A 124 -26.40 15.67 -1.96
N PRO A 125 -26.21 14.63 -2.80
CA PRO A 125 -24.99 14.52 -3.62
C PRO A 125 -24.76 15.67 -4.61
N ALA A 126 -25.80 16.40 -5.03
CA ALA A 126 -25.63 17.56 -5.92
C ALA A 126 -24.96 18.76 -5.23
N ALA A 127 -24.91 18.78 -3.89
CA ALA A 127 -24.21 19.79 -3.10
C ALA A 127 -22.71 19.48 -2.86
N LEU A 128 -22.22 18.33 -3.35
CA LEU A 128 -20.81 17.96 -3.25
C LEU A 128 -19.92 19.03 -3.93
N PRO A 129 -18.88 19.51 -3.25
CA PRO A 129 -18.11 20.65 -3.72
C PRO A 129 -17.03 20.22 -4.72
N GLU A 130 -16.58 21.18 -5.53
CA GLU A 130 -15.35 21.06 -6.30
C GLU A 130 -14.22 21.72 -5.50
N LEU A 131 -13.41 20.91 -4.81
CA LEU A 131 -12.30 21.37 -3.99
C LEU A 131 -11.02 20.60 -4.29
N PRO A 132 -9.84 21.23 -4.15
CA PRO A 132 -8.57 20.51 -4.20
C PRO A 132 -8.47 19.52 -3.03
N SER A 133 -7.60 18.52 -3.17
CA SER A 133 -7.37 17.48 -2.14
C SER A 133 -6.77 18.00 -0.82
N ARG A 134 -6.22 19.21 -0.84
CA ARG A 134 -5.71 19.92 0.34
C ARG A 134 -5.85 21.43 0.17
N LEU A 135 -6.09 22.13 1.27
CA LEU A 135 -6.26 23.58 1.34
C LEU A 135 -5.15 24.17 2.22
N PRO A 136 -4.46 25.23 1.78
CA PRO A 136 -3.47 25.89 2.62
C PRO A 136 -4.15 26.66 3.76
N LEU A 137 -3.64 26.49 4.98
CA LEU A 137 -3.92 27.35 6.12
C LEU A 137 -2.79 28.37 6.23
N THR A 138 -3.11 29.64 6.02
CA THR A 138 -2.15 30.75 6.09
C THR A 138 -2.45 31.65 7.27
N GLY A 139 -1.41 32.12 7.96
CA GLY A 139 -1.54 33.12 9.01
C GLY A 139 -1.93 34.49 8.50
N ALA A 140 -2.24 35.41 9.42
CA ALA A 140 -2.53 36.82 9.10
C ALA A 140 -1.40 37.53 8.33
N ASP A 141 -0.16 37.07 8.48
CA ASP A 141 1.04 37.53 7.78
C ASP A 141 1.25 36.86 6.40
N GLY A 142 0.32 35.98 5.98
CA GLY A 142 0.38 35.24 4.73
C GLY A 142 1.31 34.03 4.74
N THR A 143 1.91 33.68 5.89
CA THR A 143 2.79 32.51 6.00
C THR A 143 1.99 31.21 6.00
N LEU A 144 2.44 30.20 5.24
CA LEU A 144 1.83 28.87 5.26
C LEU A 144 2.12 28.20 6.60
N GLN A 145 1.07 27.86 7.34
CA GLN A 145 1.16 27.21 8.65
C GLN A 145 0.96 25.69 8.54
N ALA A 146 -0.02 25.26 7.76
CA ALA A 146 -0.34 23.85 7.53
C ALA A 146 -1.22 23.63 6.28
N TYR A 147 -1.42 22.37 5.90
CA TYR A 147 -2.47 21.94 4.98
C TYR A 147 -3.63 21.29 5.75
N LEU A 148 -4.85 21.63 5.33
CA LEU A 148 -6.08 20.97 5.77
C LEU A 148 -6.64 20.13 4.63
N PHE A 149 -7.21 18.98 4.98
CA PHE A 149 -7.77 18.03 4.02
C PHE A 149 -9.29 18.12 4.05
N PRO A 150 -9.95 18.63 2.98
CA PRO A 150 -11.40 18.62 2.89
C PRO A 150 -11.91 17.19 2.72
N GLY A 151 -12.84 16.78 3.56
CA GLY A 151 -13.45 15.45 3.54
C GLY A 151 -14.89 15.47 4.03
N LEU A 152 -15.58 14.35 3.89
CA LEU A 152 -16.94 14.19 4.39
C LEU A 152 -16.92 13.52 5.76
N ALA A 153 -17.80 13.96 6.65
CA ALA A 153 -18.07 13.33 7.93
C ALA A 153 -19.58 13.13 8.10
N GLU A 154 -19.97 12.05 8.76
CA GLU A 154 -21.35 11.82 9.18
C GLU A 154 -21.49 12.21 10.65
N GLU A 155 -22.36 13.17 10.94
CA GLU A 155 -22.62 13.73 12.26
C GLU A 155 -24.15 13.82 12.45
N ASP A 156 -24.68 13.23 13.52
CA ASP A 156 -26.13 13.22 13.81
C ASP A 156 -27.00 12.72 12.64
N GLY A 157 -26.49 11.74 11.88
CA GLY A 157 -27.14 11.18 10.70
C GLY A 157 -27.16 12.11 9.48
N ARG A 158 -26.42 13.23 9.53
CA ARG A 158 -26.26 14.19 8.43
C ARG A 158 -24.83 14.17 7.93
N ILE A 159 -24.67 14.44 6.64
CA ILE A 159 -23.35 14.47 6.02
C ILE A 159 -22.88 15.90 5.91
N ARG A 160 -21.65 16.14 6.35
CA ARG A 160 -21.04 17.47 6.38
C ARG A 160 -19.67 17.45 5.74
N LEU A 161 -19.34 18.52 5.03
CA LEU A 161 -17.98 18.81 4.64
C LEU A 161 -17.22 19.32 5.86
N ARG A 162 -16.09 18.68 6.17
CA ARG A 162 -15.20 19.02 7.30
C ARG A 162 -13.76 19.17 6.82
N LEU A 163 -12.99 19.99 7.53
CA LEU A 163 -11.57 20.16 7.31
C LEU A 163 -10.78 19.39 8.37
N PHE A 164 -9.99 18.42 7.93
CA PHE A 164 -9.16 17.58 8.78
C PHE A 164 -7.71 18.06 8.77
N SER A 165 -7.01 17.94 9.89
CA SER A 165 -5.58 18.24 9.98
C SER A 165 -4.69 17.10 9.45
N GLU A 166 -5.25 15.90 9.32
CA GLU A 166 -4.53 14.71 8.85
C GLU A 166 -5.30 14.02 7.72
N GLU A 167 -4.55 13.50 6.75
CA GLU A 167 -5.12 12.86 5.57
C GLU A 167 -5.76 11.50 5.88
N THR A 168 -5.17 10.70 6.76
CA THR A 168 -5.67 9.35 7.06
C THR A 168 -7.05 9.37 7.74
N PRO A 169 -7.27 10.16 8.81
CA PRO A 169 -8.61 10.35 9.38
C PRO A 169 -9.61 10.94 8.37
N CYS A 170 -9.19 11.91 7.55
CA CYS A 170 -10.02 12.50 6.50
C CYS A 170 -10.56 11.45 5.53
N ARG A 171 -9.66 10.62 4.99
CA ARG A 171 -10.01 9.56 4.04
C ARG A 171 -10.99 8.56 4.67
N LYS A 172 -10.73 8.11 5.91
CA LYS A 172 -11.60 7.16 6.62
C LYS A 172 -13.01 7.74 6.83
N ALA A 173 -13.11 8.97 7.30
CA ALA A 173 -14.40 9.64 7.49
C ALA A 173 -15.14 9.81 6.15
N THR A 174 -14.42 10.23 5.12
CA THR A 174 -14.98 10.45 3.77
C THR A 174 -15.54 9.16 3.18
N VAL A 175 -14.82 8.05 3.29
CA VAL A 175 -15.31 6.73 2.86
C VAL A 175 -16.60 6.35 3.58
N SER A 176 -16.65 6.53 4.91
CA SER A 176 -17.85 6.23 5.69
C SER A 176 -19.05 7.07 5.24
N ALA A 177 -18.87 8.38 5.08
CA ALA A 177 -19.94 9.28 4.64
C ALA A 177 -20.40 9.00 3.21
N LEU A 178 -19.48 8.71 2.28
CA LEU A 178 -19.82 8.31 0.91
C LEU A 178 -20.62 7.00 0.88
N LEU A 179 -20.25 6.01 1.71
CA LEU A 179 -21.04 4.78 1.86
C LEU A 179 -22.49 5.10 2.27
N SER A 180 -22.68 6.05 3.19
CA SER A 180 -24.02 6.50 3.60
C SER A 180 -24.78 7.19 2.46
N LEU A 181 -24.15 8.06 1.66
CA LEU A 181 -24.78 8.65 0.46
C LEU A 181 -25.19 7.58 -0.56
N TYR A 182 -24.30 6.65 -0.90
CA TYR A 182 -24.62 5.58 -1.86
C TYR A 182 -25.72 4.64 -1.32
N ARG A 183 -25.77 4.38 -0.01
CA ARG A 183 -26.88 3.62 0.59
C ARG A 183 -28.22 4.35 0.47
N GLN A 184 -28.23 5.68 0.54
CA GLN A 184 -29.44 6.47 0.32
C GLN A 184 -29.88 6.42 -1.15
N GLU A 185 -28.94 6.62 -2.09
CA GLU A 185 -29.20 6.54 -3.54
C GLU A 185 -29.70 5.18 -4.02
N PHE A 186 -29.19 4.09 -3.44
CA PHE A 186 -29.58 2.72 -3.78
C PHE A 186 -30.46 2.08 -2.71
N SER A 187 -31.21 2.86 -1.93
CA SER A 187 -31.90 2.40 -0.71
C SER A 187 -32.80 1.15 -0.91
N ARG A 188 -33.57 1.08 -2.00
CA ARG A 188 -34.42 -0.07 -2.30
C ARG A 188 -33.60 -1.32 -2.61
N GLN A 189 -32.60 -1.20 -3.49
CA GLN A 189 -31.74 -2.30 -3.87
C GLN A 189 -30.88 -2.75 -2.69
N PHE A 190 -30.37 -1.82 -1.88
CA PHE A 190 -29.60 -2.10 -0.68
C PHE A 190 -30.41 -2.89 0.34
N LYS A 191 -31.68 -2.51 0.59
CA LYS A 191 -32.59 -3.29 1.44
C LYS A 191 -32.80 -4.72 0.90
N MET A 192 -32.92 -4.88 -0.41
CA MET A 192 -33.08 -6.19 -1.05
C MET A 192 -31.82 -7.05 -0.91
N VAL A 193 -30.64 -6.52 -1.25
CA VAL A 193 -29.36 -7.22 -1.06
C VAL A 193 -29.14 -7.56 0.41
N ARG A 194 -29.42 -6.64 1.35
CA ARG A 194 -29.34 -6.92 2.80
C ARG A 194 -30.29 -8.02 3.24
N LYS A 195 -31.44 -8.20 2.59
CA LYS A 195 -32.36 -9.30 2.91
C LYS A 195 -31.85 -10.64 2.36
N ASP A 196 -31.36 -10.64 1.12
CA ASP A 196 -31.03 -11.86 0.38
C ASP A 196 -29.61 -12.37 0.68
N CYS A 197 -28.66 -11.46 0.94
CA CYS A 197 -27.25 -11.75 1.19
C CYS A 197 -27.00 -11.79 2.71
N ARG A 198 -27.45 -12.87 3.35
CA ARG A 198 -27.22 -13.13 4.79
C ARG A 198 -26.31 -14.34 4.97
N LEU A 199 -25.52 -14.31 6.03
CA LEU A 199 -24.74 -15.47 6.43
C LEU A 199 -25.71 -16.59 6.84
N PRO A 200 -25.53 -17.83 6.33
CA PRO A 200 -26.37 -18.96 6.68
C PRO A 200 -26.19 -19.29 8.16
N ARG A 201 -27.24 -19.07 8.96
CA ARG A 201 -27.19 -19.20 10.42
C ARG A 201 -27.10 -20.66 10.87
N ASP A 202 -27.66 -21.58 10.09
CA ASP A 202 -27.53 -23.03 10.19
C ASP A 202 -26.08 -23.52 9.92
N GLN A 203 -25.28 -22.76 9.18
CA GLN A 203 -23.88 -23.07 8.85
C GLN A 203 -22.89 -22.19 9.63
N TRP A 204 -23.15 -21.95 10.92
CA TRP A 204 -22.38 -21.01 11.73
C TRP A 204 -20.87 -21.34 11.83
N LEU A 205 -20.50 -22.61 11.68
CA LEU A 205 -19.11 -23.07 11.68
C LEU A 205 -18.26 -22.43 10.56
N LEU A 206 -18.88 -21.92 9.49
CA LEU A 206 -18.17 -21.22 8.40
C LEU A 206 -17.46 -19.96 8.89
N TYR A 207 -18.07 -19.24 9.83
CA TYR A 207 -17.55 -17.96 10.34
C TYR A 207 -17.07 -18.04 11.80
N GLN A 208 -16.88 -19.25 12.33
CA GLN A 208 -16.35 -19.45 13.68
C GLN A 208 -14.99 -18.75 13.87
N GLY A 209 -14.87 -17.91 14.89
CA GLY A 209 -13.63 -17.18 15.20
C GLY A 209 -13.38 -15.96 14.31
N LEU A 210 -14.37 -15.52 13.51
CA LEU A 210 -14.32 -14.26 12.78
C LEU A 210 -15.11 -13.13 13.46
N GLY A 211 -15.51 -13.32 14.72
CA GLY A 211 -16.29 -12.34 15.49
C GLY A 211 -17.81 -12.57 15.42
N GLY A 212 -18.58 -11.56 15.80
CA GLY A 212 -20.04 -11.62 15.76
C GLY A 212 -20.56 -11.74 14.34
N VAL A 213 -21.62 -12.51 14.15
CA VAL A 213 -22.23 -12.74 12.83
C VAL A 213 -22.73 -11.45 12.18
N ASP A 214 -23.32 -10.54 12.95
CA ASP A 214 -23.84 -9.28 12.42
C ASP A 214 -22.68 -8.30 12.10
N GLU A 215 -21.62 -8.28 12.92
CA GLU A 215 -20.40 -7.53 12.64
C GLU A 215 -19.66 -8.03 11.39
N LEU A 216 -19.66 -9.34 11.15
CA LEU A 216 -19.09 -9.92 9.94
C LEU A 216 -19.91 -9.57 8.70
N GLU A 217 -21.25 -9.63 8.80
CA GLU A 217 -22.13 -9.16 7.72
C GLU A 217 -21.87 -7.68 7.42
N ASP A 218 -21.80 -6.82 8.44
CA ASP A 218 -21.52 -5.39 8.22
C ASP A 218 -20.16 -5.13 7.57
N ARG A 219 -19.14 -5.92 7.89
CA ARG A 219 -17.85 -5.88 7.19
C ARG A 219 -17.94 -6.38 5.76
N PHE A 220 -18.69 -7.44 5.49
CA PHE A 220 -18.96 -7.93 4.13
C PHE A 220 -19.63 -6.84 3.29
N PHE A 221 -20.67 -6.21 3.82
CA PHE A 221 -21.37 -5.14 3.12
C PHE A 221 -20.49 -3.91 2.92
N SER A 222 -19.69 -3.52 3.91
CA SER A 222 -18.76 -2.40 3.77
C SER A 222 -17.69 -2.67 2.71
N PHE A 223 -17.16 -3.90 2.65
CA PHE A 223 -16.25 -4.34 1.61
C PHE A 223 -16.92 -4.32 0.22
N ILE A 224 -18.10 -4.93 0.08
CA ILE A 224 -18.85 -5.01 -1.20
C ILE A 224 -19.11 -3.60 -1.75
N LEU A 225 -19.65 -2.70 -0.91
CA LEU A 225 -19.91 -1.32 -1.32
C LEU A 225 -18.61 -0.58 -1.64
N GLY A 226 -17.55 -0.78 -0.85
CA GLY A 226 -16.25 -0.19 -1.09
C GLY A 226 -15.62 -0.61 -2.43
N GLU A 227 -15.87 -1.85 -2.88
CA GLU A 227 -15.41 -2.34 -4.18
C GLU A 227 -16.29 -1.84 -5.33
N ILE A 228 -17.63 -1.90 -5.20
CA ILE A 228 -18.57 -1.47 -6.26
C ILE A 228 -18.40 0.02 -6.60
N PHE A 229 -18.25 0.85 -5.55
CA PHE A 229 -18.11 2.31 -5.66
C PHE A 229 -16.65 2.80 -5.62
N ALA A 230 -15.67 1.89 -5.65
CA ALA A 230 -14.24 2.20 -5.67
C ALA A 230 -13.73 3.14 -4.55
N LEU A 231 -14.32 3.05 -3.35
CA LEU A 231 -14.14 4.03 -2.27
C LEU A 231 -12.80 3.96 -1.54
N ARG A 232 -12.02 2.88 -1.70
CA ARG A 232 -10.80 2.67 -0.89
C ARG A 232 -9.74 3.76 -1.02
N GLN A 233 -9.75 4.55 -2.09
CA GLN A 233 -8.80 5.66 -2.23
C GLN A 233 -9.18 6.86 -1.33
N GLY A 234 -10.46 6.98 -0.94
CA GLY A 234 -10.93 7.93 0.09
C GLY A 234 -10.86 9.41 -0.30
N GLY A 235 -10.81 9.74 -1.59
CA GLY A 235 -10.86 11.11 -2.07
C GLY A 235 -12.27 11.70 -2.00
N LEU A 236 -12.36 13.03 -1.91
CA LEU A 236 -13.61 13.77 -2.01
C LEU A 236 -14.03 13.87 -3.49
N PRO A 237 -15.11 13.22 -3.93
CA PRO A 237 -15.57 13.32 -5.31
C PRO A 237 -16.31 14.64 -5.56
N THR A 238 -16.32 15.09 -6.80
CA THR A 238 -17.25 16.13 -7.24
C THR A 238 -18.67 15.58 -7.36
N ALA A 239 -19.68 16.46 -7.48
CA ALA A 239 -21.04 16.04 -7.77
C ALA A 239 -21.14 15.27 -9.11
N GLY A 240 -20.35 15.67 -10.10
CA GLY A 240 -20.25 15.00 -11.40
C GLY A 240 -19.67 13.58 -11.29
N ASP A 241 -18.56 13.43 -10.55
CA ASP A 241 -17.95 12.11 -10.30
C ASP A 241 -18.92 11.17 -9.59
N PHE A 242 -19.64 11.68 -8.59
CA PHE A 242 -20.65 10.92 -7.86
C PHE A 242 -21.77 10.46 -8.79
N ALA A 243 -22.34 11.37 -9.58
CA ALA A 243 -23.42 11.05 -10.52
C ALA A 243 -22.98 10.04 -11.60
N ALA A 244 -21.76 10.19 -12.13
CA ALA A 244 -21.18 9.26 -13.09
C ALA A 244 -21.01 7.86 -12.49
N MET A 245 -20.51 7.76 -11.24
CA MET A 245 -20.40 6.49 -10.53
C MET A 245 -21.78 5.84 -10.31
N VAL A 246 -22.80 6.61 -9.92
CA VAL A 246 -24.17 6.10 -9.78
C VAL A 246 -24.70 5.56 -11.10
N ALA A 247 -24.54 6.30 -12.20
CA ALA A 247 -24.97 5.86 -13.53
C ALA A 247 -24.27 4.56 -13.96
N GLN A 248 -22.96 4.49 -13.78
CA GLN A 248 -22.15 3.31 -14.10
C GLN A 248 -22.57 2.08 -13.28
N VAL A 249 -22.87 2.25 -11.99
CA VAL A 249 -23.32 1.14 -11.13
C VAL A 249 -24.75 0.69 -11.47
N ARG A 250 -25.62 1.62 -11.90
CA ARG A 250 -26.96 1.28 -12.41
C ARG A 250 -26.87 0.44 -13.68
N GLU A 251 -25.98 0.79 -14.61
CA GLU A 251 -25.74 0.05 -15.84
C GLU A 251 -25.14 -1.35 -15.57
N ARG A 252 -24.13 -1.43 -14.69
CA ARG A 252 -23.51 -2.71 -14.29
C ARG A 252 -24.44 -3.62 -13.49
N GLY A 253 -25.44 -3.04 -12.82
CA GLY A 253 -26.42 -3.75 -12.00
C GLY A 253 -25.95 -3.98 -10.56
N PHE A 254 -26.21 -3.00 -9.69
CA PHE A 254 -25.87 -3.04 -8.26
C PHE A 254 -26.22 -4.36 -7.54
N TYR A 255 -27.44 -4.88 -7.74
CA TYR A 255 -27.90 -6.09 -7.05
C TYR A 255 -27.08 -7.31 -7.46
N THR A 256 -26.90 -7.51 -8.77
CA THR A 256 -26.15 -8.63 -9.34
C THR A 256 -24.69 -8.59 -8.91
N GLU A 257 -24.04 -7.43 -8.98
CA GLU A 257 -22.65 -7.28 -8.52
C GLU A 257 -22.50 -7.55 -7.02
N SER A 258 -23.42 -7.01 -6.20
CA SER A 258 -23.39 -7.21 -4.75
C SER A 258 -23.55 -8.69 -4.38
N ARG A 259 -24.51 -9.37 -5.00
CA ARG A 259 -24.75 -10.80 -4.78
C ARG A 259 -23.56 -11.64 -5.21
N ARG A 260 -22.98 -11.37 -6.38
CA ARG A 260 -21.77 -12.06 -6.87
C ARG A 260 -20.61 -11.93 -5.88
N LEU A 261 -20.34 -10.73 -5.38
CA LEU A 261 -19.26 -10.52 -4.41
C LEU A 261 -19.57 -11.21 -3.08
N PHE A 262 -20.82 -11.16 -2.61
CA PHE A 262 -21.23 -11.88 -1.40
C PHE A 262 -21.03 -13.39 -1.52
N GLU A 263 -21.44 -13.99 -2.65
CA GLU A 263 -21.25 -15.41 -2.93
C GLU A 263 -19.76 -15.79 -2.95
N GLN A 264 -18.88 -14.94 -3.52
CA GLN A 264 -17.42 -15.16 -3.45
C GLN A 264 -16.90 -15.16 -2.01
N LEU A 265 -17.42 -14.28 -1.15
CA LEU A 265 -17.04 -14.25 0.26
C LEU A 265 -17.54 -15.48 1.03
N ILE A 266 -18.76 -15.96 0.75
CA ILE A 266 -19.27 -17.23 1.31
C ILE A 266 -18.37 -18.39 0.90
N GLU A 267 -18.02 -18.49 -0.39
CA GLU A 267 -17.12 -19.53 -0.87
C GLU A 267 -15.78 -19.48 -0.16
N LEU A 268 -15.24 -18.28 0.08
CA LEU A 268 -14.01 -18.11 0.85
C LEU A 268 -14.12 -18.66 2.28
N LEU A 269 -15.25 -18.44 2.96
CA LEU A 269 -15.53 -19.03 4.26
C LEU A 269 -15.64 -20.56 4.20
N ARG A 270 -16.16 -21.13 3.11
CA ARG A 270 -16.18 -22.59 2.90
C ARG A 270 -14.77 -23.15 2.78
N HIS A 271 -13.90 -22.57 1.94
CA HIS A 271 -12.50 -22.99 1.82
C HIS A 271 -11.77 -22.91 3.17
N ARG A 272 -12.01 -21.86 3.95
CA ARG A 272 -11.47 -21.74 5.30
C ARG A 272 -11.97 -22.85 6.23
N ARG A 273 -13.26 -23.18 6.19
CA ARG A 273 -13.82 -24.27 7.00
C ARG A 273 -13.19 -25.61 6.65
N GLU A 274 -13.05 -25.92 5.37
CA GLU A 274 -12.40 -27.16 4.91
C GLU A 274 -10.96 -27.27 5.42
N VAL A 275 -10.21 -26.15 5.44
CA VAL A 275 -8.87 -26.11 6.06
C VAL A 275 -8.99 -26.48 7.54
N LEU A 276 -9.85 -25.82 8.31
CA LEU A 276 -10.02 -26.08 9.74
C LEU A 276 -10.40 -27.55 10.04
N ASP A 277 -11.25 -28.15 9.21
CA ASP A 277 -11.64 -29.57 9.33
C ASP A 277 -10.43 -30.50 9.11
N CYS A 278 -9.58 -30.19 8.13
CA CYS A 278 -8.35 -30.95 7.91
C CYS A 278 -7.36 -30.77 9.07
N LEU A 279 -7.22 -29.55 9.60
CA LEU A 279 -6.33 -29.28 10.73
C LEU A 279 -6.75 -30.02 12.00
N ALA A 280 -8.05 -30.23 12.23
CA ALA A 280 -8.56 -30.97 13.39
C ALA A 280 -8.10 -32.43 13.44
N ARG A 281 -7.62 -32.99 12.32
CA ARG A 281 -7.15 -34.38 12.20
C ARG A 281 -5.63 -34.52 12.37
N LEU A 282 -4.91 -33.41 12.43
CA LEU A 282 -3.45 -33.39 12.50
C LEU A 282 -2.95 -33.46 13.96
N PRO A 283 -1.68 -33.89 14.17
CA PRO A 283 -1.03 -33.72 15.47
C PRO A 283 -1.03 -32.26 15.90
N THR A 284 -1.19 -32.01 17.20
CA THR A 284 -1.42 -30.68 17.79
C THR A 284 -0.42 -29.63 17.32
N GLU A 285 0.88 -29.93 17.36
CA GLU A 285 1.94 -28.98 16.98
C GLU A 285 1.81 -28.52 15.51
N LEU A 286 1.58 -29.46 14.60
CA LEU A 286 1.41 -29.14 13.18
C LEU A 286 0.08 -28.43 12.93
N ALA A 287 -0.99 -28.85 13.59
CA ALA A 287 -2.30 -28.21 13.50
C ALA A 287 -2.23 -26.74 13.93
N GLU A 288 -1.52 -26.43 15.03
CA GLU A 288 -1.30 -25.07 15.50
C GLU A 288 -0.45 -24.25 14.54
N GLN A 289 0.63 -24.84 13.99
CA GLN A 289 1.46 -24.16 13.00
C GLN A 289 0.65 -23.76 11.76
N LEU A 290 -0.14 -24.68 11.21
CA LEU A 290 -0.97 -24.40 10.04
C LEU A 290 -2.18 -23.49 10.37
N ARG A 291 -2.66 -23.50 11.62
CA ARG A 291 -3.69 -22.55 12.08
C ARG A 291 -3.16 -21.12 12.13
N ARG A 292 -1.94 -20.91 12.65
CA ARG A 292 -1.28 -19.59 12.58
C ARG A 292 -1.14 -19.12 11.14
N ARG A 293 -0.78 -20.04 10.23
CA ARG A 293 -0.72 -19.73 8.80
C ARG A 293 -2.08 -19.33 8.21
N LEU A 294 -3.15 -20.00 8.62
CA LEU A 294 -4.51 -19.63 8.23
C LEU A 294 -4.87 -18.23 8.74
N GLU A 295 -4.49 -17.88 9.97
CA GLU A 295 -4.71 -16.57 10.58
C GLU A 295 -3.89 -15.46 9.91
N GLU A 296 -2.69 -15.76 9.40
CA GLU A 296 -1.91 -14.83 8.58
C GLU A 296 -2.57 -14.56 7.21
N LEU A 297 -3.11 -15.61 6.57
CA LEU A 297 -3.80 -15.49 5.27
C LEU A 297 -5.17 -14.82 5.41
N MET A 298 -5.88 -15.09 6.50
CA MET A 298 -7.23 -14.60 6.71
C MET A 298 -7.45 -14.24 8.18
N PRO A 299 -6.89 -13.10 8.63
CA PRO A 299 -7.12 -12.59 9.97
C PRO A 299 -8.59 -12.21 10.17
N VAL A 300 -8.98 -11.93 11.42
CA VAL A 300 -10.38 -11.60 11.75
C VAL A 300 -10.91 -10.46 10.87
N ASP A 301 -10.07 -9.48 10.53
CA ASP A 301 -10.36 -8.29 9.73
C ASP A 301 -9.80 -8.36 8.29
N PHE A 302 -9.57 -9.56 7.74
CA PHE A 302 -8.92 -9.77 6.43
C PHE A 302 -9.42 -8.86 5.30
N LEU A 303 -10.72 -8.54 5.27
CA LEU A 303 -11.31 -7.65 4.27
C LEU A 303 -10.73 -6.24 4.24
N ALA A 304 -10.07 -5.78 5.31
CA ALA A 304 -9.37 -4.50 5.34
C ALA A 304 -8.14 -4.47 4.42
N GLY A 305 -7.46 -5.61 4.22
CA GLY A 305 -6.24 -5.73 3.44
C GLY A 305 -6.43 -6.18 1.98
N TYR A 306 -7.53 -6.85 1.66
CA TYR A 306 -7.78 -7.42 0.32
C TYR A 306 -8.72 -6.56 -0.54
N ARG A 307 -8.57 -6.59 -1.87
CA ARG A 307 -9.53 -6.11 -2.87
C ARG A 307 -10.37 -7.27 -3.42
N ALA A 308 -11.47 -6.98 -4.13
CA ALA A 308 -12.24 -8.03 -4.82
C ALA A 308 -11.37 -8.85 -5.78
N ALA A 309 -10.42 -8.19 -6.47
CA ALA A 309 -9.48 -8.84 -7.38
C ALA A 309 -8.51 -9.82 -6.68
N ASP A 310 -8.32 -9.70 -5.37
CA ASP A 310 -7.44 -10.58 -4.60
C ASP A 310 -8.15 -11.84 -4.10
N LEU A 311 -9.49 -11.87 -4.07
CA LEU A 311 -10.25 -13.00 -3.53
C LEU A 311 -9.96 -14.34 -4.23
N PRO A 312 -9.84 -14.41 -5.58
CA PRO A 312 -9.46 -15.66 -6.25
C PRO A 312 -8.08 -16.16 -5.82
N ARG A 313 -7.14 -15.24 -5.59
CA ARG A 313 -5.79 -15.58 -5.13
C ARG A 313 -5.83 -16.11 -3.70
N LEU A 314 -6.56 -15.45 -2.80
CA LEU A 314 -6.73 -15.91 -1.42
C LEU A 314 -7.42 -17.28 -1.35
N GLN A 315 -8.45 -17.50 -2.17
CA GLN A 315 -9.11 -18.80 -2.31
C GLN A 315 -8.10 -19.90 -2.70
N ARG A 316 -7.20 -19.61 -3.66
CA ARG A 316 -6.15 -20.56 -4.06
C ARG A 316 -5.18 -20.87 -2.91
N TYR A 317 -4.81 -19.87 -2.10
CA TYR A 317 -3.96 -20.11 -0.93
C TYR A 317 -4.63 -20.97 0.14
N LEU A 318 -5.93 -20.76 0.40
CA LEU A 318 -6.69 -21.62 1.31
C LEU A 318 -6.76 -23.06 0.78
N LYS A 319 -7.01 -23.25 -0.52
CA LYS A 319 -6.99 -24.58 -1.15
C LYS A 319 -5.62 -25.25 -1.04
N ALA A 320 -4.53 -24.51 -1.25
CA ALA A 320 -3.18 -25.03 -1.10
C ALA A 320 -2.89 -25.48 0.35
N LEU A 321 -3.37 -24.72 1.33
CA LEU A 321 -3.25 -25.05 2.75
C LEU A 321 -4.06 -26.30 3.11
N ARG A 322 -5.27 -26.46 2.55
CA ARG A 322 -6.08 -27.68 2.68
C ARG A 322 -5.33 -28.90 2.13
N ILE A 323 -4.84 -28.82 0.89
CA ILE A 323 -4.09 -29.91 0.25
C ILE A 323 -2.85 -30.28 1.07
N ARG A 324 -2.14 -29.27 1.61
CA ARG A 324 -1.01 -29.51 2.49
C ARG A 324 -1.43 -30.30 3.73
N ALA A 325 -2.50 -29.89 4.41
CA ALA A 325 -3.00 -30.55 5.60
C ALA A 325 -3.40 -32.01 5.32
N GLU A 326 -4.11 -32.27 4.22
CA GLU A 326 -4.48 -33.63 3.79
C GLU A 326 -3.24 -34.51 3.52
N ARG A 327 -2.24 -33.97 2.81
CA ARG A 327 -1.00 -34.68 2.51
C ARG A 327 -0.12 -34.89 3.74
N ALA A 328 -0.11 -33.94 4.67
CA ALA A 328 0.63 -34.07 5.92
C ALA A 328 0.01 -35.15 6.81
N TYR A 329 -1.33 -35.29 6.82
CA TYR A 329 -2.01 -36.40 7.48
C TYR A 329 -1.63 -37.75 6.86
N ALA A 330 -1.65 -37.84 5.52
CA ALA A 330 -1.36 -39.09 4.81
C ALA A 330 0.13 -39.49 4.80
N MET A 331 1.04 -38.51 4.68
CA MET A 331 2.48 -38.72 4.53
C MET A 331 3.31 -37.70 5.34
N PRO A 332 3.31 -37.78 6.69
CA PRO A 332 3.92 -36.76 7.55
C PRO A 332 5.40 -36.48 7.26
N ALA A 333 6.21 -37.53 7.05
CA ALA A 333 7.64 -37.40 6.78
C ALA A 333 7.94 -36.63 5.47
N LYS A 334 7.10 -36.79 4.45
CA LYS A 334 7.24 -36.05 3.18
C LYS A 334 6.84 -34.58 3.32
N ASP A 335 5.80 -34.27 4.10
CA ASP A 335 5.46 -32.88 4.41
C ASP A 335 6.60 -32.20 5.17
N LEU A 336 7.15 -32.86 6.21
CA LEU A 336 8.24 -32.32 7.01
C LEU A 336 9.48 -32.00 6.17
N ALA A 337 9.86 -32.89 5.25
CA ALA A 337 10.97 -32.66 4.33
C ALA A 337 10.74 -31.42 3.44
N LYS A 338 9.51 -31.22 2.94
CA LYS A 338 9.15 -30.03 2.16
C LYS A 338 9.09 -28.77 3.01
N ALA A 339 8.58 -28.85 4.24
CA ALA A 339 8.56 -27.75 5.19
C ALA A 339 9.97 -27.26 5.53
N ALA A 340 10.94 -28.17 5.64
CA ALA A 340 12.35 -27.84 5.84
C ALA A 340 12.94 -27.00 4.69
N LEU A 341 12.46 -27.17 3.45
CA LEU A 341 12.89 -26.34 2.30
C LEU A 341 12.34 -24.91 2.37
N LEU A 342 11.13 -24.73 2.91
CA LEU A 342 10.49 -23.41 3.04
C LEU A 342 11.00 -22.63 4.26
N ALA A 343 11.30 -23.33 5.36
CA ALA A 343 11.61 -22.75 6.66
C ALA A 343 12.73 -21.67 6.69
N PRO A 344 13.83 -21.77 5.92
CA PRO A 344 14.86 -20.72 5.92
C PRO A 344 14.32 -19.37 5.43
N PHE A 345 13.48 -19.40 4.40
CA PHE A 345 12.93 -18.19 3.78
C PHE A 345 11.85 -17.56 4.66
N SER A 346 10.95 -18.37 5.24
CA SER A 346 9.94 -17.89 6.19
C SER A 346 10.56 -17.29 7.45
N ARG A 347 11.59 -17.93 8.02
CA ARG A 347 12.33 -17.38 9.18
C ARG A 347 12.95 -16.03 8.87
N ARG A 348 13.50 -15.87 7.66
CA ARG A 348 14.10 -14.61 7.24
C ARG A 348 13.08 -13.48 7.16
N LEU A 349 11.90 -13.75 6.60
CA LEU A 349 10.82 -12.77 6.59
C LEU A 349 10.35 -12.41 8.02
N SER A 350 10.30 -13.38 8.94
CA SER A 350 9.85 -13.14 10.32
C SER A 350 10.73 -12.16 11.11
N SER A 351 11.99 -11.93 10.71
CA SER A 351 12.83 -10.89 11.32
C SER A 351 12.49 -9.47 10.87
N TYR A 352 11.49 -9.30 9.97
CA TYR A 352 11.04 -8.02 9.44
C TYR A 352 9.53 -7.84 9.66
N PRO A 353 9.09 -7.54 10.90
CA PRO A 353 7.67 -7.39 11.21
C PRO A 353 7.03 -6.22 10.45
N GLU A 354 5.75 -6.32 10.11
CA GLU A 354 5.06 -5.31 9.27
C GLU A 354 5.06 -3.89 9.88
N GLY A 355 5.18 -3.77 11.20
CA GLY A 355 5.29 -2.49 11.92
C GLY A 355 6.69 -1.89 12.01
N GLY A 356 7.70 -2.51 11.37
CA GLY A 356 9.06 -1.98 11.37
C GLY A 356 9.22 -0.68 10.56
N GLU A 357 10.14 0.18 11.00
CA GLU A 357 10.49 1.40 10.28
C GLU A 357 11.38 1.08 9.07
N TYR A 358 10.75 0.87 7.91
CA TYR A 358 11.45 0.60 6.65
C TYR A 358 11.22 1.71 5.63
N SER A 359 12.18 1.88 4.71
CA SER A 359 12.02 2.71 3.51
C SER A 359 10.81 2.23 2.69
N ALA A 360 10.14 3.13 1.95
CA ALA A 360 8.98 2.78 1.13
C ALA A 360 9.32 1.67 0.12
N THR A 361 10.51 1.75 -0.49
CA THR A 361 11.05 0.73 -1.40
C THR A 361 11.19 -0.63 -0.72
N LYS A 362 11.79 -0.67 0.47
CA LYS A 362 11.98 -1.92 1.22
C LYS A 362 10.65 -2.54 1.63
N ARG A 363 9.64 -1.74 2.00
CA ARG A 363 8.28 -2.24 2.29
C ARG A 363 7.66 -2.92 1.08
N GLU A 364 7.82 -2.35 -0.11
CA GLU A 364 7.27 -2.94 -1.33
C GLU A 364 7.98 -4.25 -1.69
N LEU A 365 9.32 -4.29 -1.61
CA LEU A 365 10.07 -5.52 -1.81
C LEU A 365 9.71 -6.63 -0.80
N LEU A 366 9.45 -6.28 0.47
CA LEU A 366 8.98 -7.23 1.48
C LEU A 366 7.58 -7.80 1.16
N LYS A 367 6.67 -6.99 0.59
CA LYS A 367 5.36 -7.48 0.11
C LYS A 367 5.51 -8.42 -1.09
N GLU A 368 6.37 -8.08 -2.05
CA GLU A 368 6.69 -8.96 -3.18
C GLU A 368 7.26 -10.29 -2.70
N TYR A 369 8.18 -10.25 -1.74
CA TYR A 369 8.78 -11.46 -1.17
C TYR A 369 7.76 -12.34 -0.45
N ARG A 370 6.81 -11.74 0.29
CA ARG A 370 5.66 -12.47 0.86
C ARG A 370 4.88 -13.20 -0.21
N LEU A 371 4.56 -12.53 -1.32
CA LEU A 371 3.86 -13.14 -2.44
C LEU A 371 4.67 -14.31 -3.04
N MET A 372 5.98 -14.14 -3.23
CA MET A 372 6.86 -15.20 -3.71
C MET A 372 6.90 -16.41 -2.76
N LEU A 373 6.86 -16.19 -1.44
CA LEU A 373 6.80 -17.26 -0.45
C LEU A 373 5.50 -18.07 -0.56
N GLU A 374 4.36 -17.42 -0.81
CA GLU A 374 3.09 -18.13 -1.04
C GLU A 374 3.18 -19.01 -2.29
N GLU A 375 3.72 -18.47 -3.40
CA GLU A 375 3.88 -19.25 -4.63
C GLU A 375 4.86 -20.41 -4.43
N TYR A 376 5.93 -20.20 -3.65
CA TYR A 376 6.89 -21.26 -3.37
C TYR A 376 6.25 -22.37 -2.53
N ALA A 377 5.45 -22.01 -1.53
CA ALA A 377 4.66 -22.97 -0.76
C ALA A 377 3.71 -23.77 -1.67
N ILE A 378 3.01 -23.14 -2.61
CA ILE A 378 2.19 -23.86 -3.60
C ILE A 378 3.04 -24.85 -4.41
N SER A 379 4.21 -24.43 -4.91
CA SER A 379 5.10 -25.27 -5.70
C SER A 379 5.60 -26.52 -4.94
N LEU A 380 5.69 -26.44 -3.61
CA LEU A 380 6.12 -27.54 -2.76
C LEU A 380 4.94 -28.46 -2.40
N PHE A 381 3.84 -27.88 -1.91
CA PHE A 381 2.78 -28.63 -1.24
C PHE A 381 1.59 -28.94 -2.13
N ALA A 382 1.30 -28.13 -3.15
CA ALA A 382 0.09 -28.18 -3.96
C ALA A 382 0.37 -27.89 -5.45
N GLN A 383 1.29 -28.65 -6.04
CA GLN A 383 1.76 -28.47 -7.43
C GLN A 383 0.64 -28.44 -8.48
N GLU A 384 -0.44 -29.18 -8.25
CA GLU A 384 -1.63 -29.21 -9.11
C GLU A 384 -2.35 -27.87 -9.27
N LEU A 385 -2.15 -26.92 -8.34
CA LEU A 385 -2.76 -25.60 -8.44
C LEU A 385 -1.99 -24.63 -9.35
N GLY A 386 -0.73 -24.96 -9.68
CA GLY A 386 0.16 -24.07 -10.43
C GLY A 386 0.55 -22.78 -9.68
N THR A 387 1.70 -22.23 -10.05
CA THR A 387 2.19 -20.94 -9.53
C THR A 387 1.85 -19.81 -10.48
N LEU A 388 1.51 -18.62 -9.95
CA LEU A 388 1.19 -17.44 -10.78
C LEU A 388 2.38 -16.94 -11.60
N PHE A 389 3.58 -17.15 -11.07
CA PHE A 389 4.85 -16.85 -11.73
C PHE A 389 5.87 -17.90 -11.29
N PRO A 390 6.92 -18.15 -12.09
CA PRO A 390 7.89 -19.16 -11.70
C PRO A 390 8.66 -18.68 -10.46
N VAL A 391 8.81 -19.57 -9.48
CA VAL A 391 9.47 -19.30 -8.22
C VAL A 391 10.38 -20.47 -7.85
N SER A 392 11.53 -20.16 -7.27
CA SER A 392 12.51 -21.15 -6.84
C SER A 392 13.34 -20.61 -5.68
N PRO A 393 14.07 -21.47 -4.94
CA PRO A 393 15.01 -21.03 -3.92
C PRO A 393 15.97 -19.94 -4.41
N LYS A 394 16.49 -20.09 -5.64
CA LYS A 394 17.39 -19.11 -6.25
C LYS A 394 16.74 -17.73 -6.43
N ARG A 395 15.49 -17.69 -6.90
CA ARG A 395 14.75 -16.43 -7.10
C ARG A 395 14.40 -15.77 -5.77
N LEU A 396 14.08 -16.56 -4.74
CA LEU A 396 13.88 -16.04 -3.38
C LEU A 396 15.18 -15.42 -2.83
N GLU A 397 16.33 -16.06 -3.04
CA GLU A 397 17.62 -15.50 -2.63
C GLU A 397 17.97 -14.20 -3.38
N GLU A 398 17.70 -14.13 -4.68
CA GLU A 398 17.89 -12.93 -5.49
C GLU A 398 17.03 -11.76 -4.96
N LYS A 399 15.71 -12.00 -4.77
CA LYS A 399 14.80 -11.00 -4.20
C LYS A 399 15.22 -10.57 -2.79
N TRP A 400 15.72 -11.50 -1.98
CA TRP A 400 16.19 -11.15 -0.64
C TRP A 400 17.41 -10.23 -0.64
N ARG A 401 18.37 -10.45 -1.56
CA ARG A 401 19.52 -9.55 -1.73
C ARG A 401 19.09 -8.13 -2.12
N GLU A 402 18.03 -8.00 -2.92
CA GLU A 402 17.45 -6.67 -3.23
C GLU A 402 16.92 -5.99 -1.96
N ILE A 403 16.24 -6.74 -1.07
CA ILE A 403 15.72 -6.22 0.22
C ILE A 403 16.85 -5.76 1.14
N GLU A 404 17.97 -6.47 1.18
CA GLU A 404 19.13 -6.09 2.01
C GLU A 404 19.84 -4.84 1.51
N GLN A 405 19.75 -4.55 0.21
CA GLN A 405 20.36 -3.38 -0.43
C GLN A 405 19.48 -2.13 -0.37
N ALA A 406 18.18 -2.28 -0.07
CA ALA A 406 17.19 -1.21 0.05
C ALA A 406 16.91 -0.78 1.50
#